data_AF-M9LD07-F1
#
_entry.id   AF-M9LD07-F1
#
_cell.length_a   1.000
_cell.length_b   1.000
_cell.length_c   1.000
_cell.angle_alpha   90.00
_cell.angle_beta   90.00
_cell.angle_gamma   90.00
#
_symmetry.space_group_name_H-M   'P 1'
#
loop_
_entity.id
_entity.type
_entity.pdbx_description
1 polymer ?
#
loop_
_entity_poly.entity_id
_entity_poly.type
_entity_poly.pdbx_seq_one_letter_code
_entity_poly.pdbx_strand_id
1 'polypeptide(L)'
;MMQRLELGGGVRLYTDHAAGYRQWRRYARYSEATEVPSGVDILWLQAPEMIRLPDAAAGIGSAGDGRMILNRHAGPWSGPAMRERLRLWGLPVMDRAAWDAEPRSDPSCSGFVRTLCFWVSQLEAVAAAHCSQAPSGSYFYRPLNDWAQAPYLRLARLAVRAVYALGLDTGAVMLRCCPAAEQPDTPAGVLEEPHPGDAIVRVEPVPAPLPAWVLESYAASWAKVAAEQQSARARPGPLLMGIDAELVLHDARRRKLIAASRFLPRGGRAGCDAVRIGGRVRFPLMELRPD
;
A
#
# COMPACT_ATOMS: atom_id res chain seq x y z
N MET A 1 -18.65 -2.87 18.99
CA MET A 1 -18.71 -1.60 19.76
C MET A 1 -17.50 -0.77 19.37
N MET A 2 -17.71 0.45 18.89
CA MET A 2 -16.63 1.32 18.39
C MET A 2 -15.92 2.00 19.57
N GLN A 3 -14.59 1.93 19.63
CA GLN A 3 -13.81 2.43 20.75
C GLN A 3 -13.00 3.67 20.34
N ARG A 4 -12.97 4.72 21.18
CA ARG A 4 -12.32 6.02 20.92
C ARG A 4 -11.02 6.21 21.71
N LEU A 5 -9.99 6.80 21.08
CA LEU A 5 -8.69 7.18 21.64
C LEU A 5 -8.21 8.52 21.11
N GLU A 6 -7.46 9.27 21.90
CA GLU A 6 -6.76 10.49 21.46
C GLU A 6 -5.27 10.17 21.34
N LEU A 7 -4.68 10.42 20.17
CA LEU A 7 -3.32 9.97 19.83
C LEU A 7 -2.27 11.10 19.89
N GLY A 8 -2.65 12.28 20.35
CA GLY A 8 -1.86 13.51 20.21
C GLY A 8 -2.02 14.13 18.82
N GLY A 9 -1.54 15.36 18.63
CA GLY A 9 -1.56 16.01 17.30
C GLY A 9 -2.95 16.34 16.76
N GLY A 10 -3.99 16.40 17.60
CA GLY A 10 -5.38 16.63 17.16
C GLY A 10 -6.09 15.40 16.57
N VAL A 11 -5.44 14.23 16.59
CA VAL A 11 -5.93 12.98 15.99
C VAL A 11 -6.76 12.16 16.99
N ARG A 12 -7.99 11.82 16.59
CA ARG A 12 -8.91 10.95 17.34
C ARG A 12 -9.08 9.61 16.63
N LEU A 13 -8.62 8.51 17.20
CA LEU A 13 -8.77 7.18 16.62
C LEU A 13 -10.04 6.50 17.12
N TYR A 14 -10.82 5.96 16.19
CA TYR A 14 -11.95 5.08 16.41
C TYR A 14 -11.66 3.73 15.77
N THR A 15 -11.81 2.64 16.50
CA THR A 15 -11.61 1.30 15.92
C THR A 15 -12.65 0.30 16.42
N ASP A 16 -13.01 -0.65 15.56
CA ASP A 16 -13.81 -1.83 15.88
C ASP A 16 -12.95 -3.02 16.33
N HIS A 17 -11.63 -2.91 16.21
CA HIS A 17 -10.69 -3.97 16.51
C HIS A 17 -10.13 -3.87 17.94
N ALA A 18 -10.60 -4.74 18.83
CA ALA A 18 -10.26 -4.69 20.25
C ALA A 18 -8.75 -4.83 20.54
N ALA A 19 -8.00 -5.61 19.75
CA ALA A 19 -6.56 -5.74 19.93
C ALA A 19 -5.82 -4.48 19.48
N GLY A 20 -6.24 -3.87 18.36
CA GLY A 20 -5.74 -2.57 17.89
C GLY A 20 -5.99 -1.48 18.94
N TYR A 21 -7.20 -1.41 19.49
CA TYR A 21 -7.55 -0.44 20.55
C TYR A 21 -6.62 -0.54 21.77
N ARG A 22 -6.45 -1.75 22.33
CA ARG A 22 -5.60 -1.93 23.53
C ARG A 22 -4.18 -1.45 23.31
N GLN A 23 -3.67 -1.65 22.11
CA GLN A 23 -2.34 -1.22 21.71
C GLN A 23 -2.23 0.30 21.59
N TRP A 24 -3.13 0.94 20.83
CA TRP A 24 -3.12 2.40 20.69
C TRP A 24 -3.35 3.12 22.01
N ARG A 25 -4.16 2.53 22.90
CA ARG A 25 -4.32 3.01 24.27
C ARG A 25 -3.02 2.98 25.06
N ARG A 26 -2.19 1.95 24.85
CA ARG A 26 -0.87 1.88 25.49
C ARG A 26 0.03 2.97 24.93
N TYR A 27 0.08 3.13 23.61
CA TYR A 27 0.87 4.18 22.95
C TYR A 27 0.48 5.60 23.42
N ALA A 28 -0.80 5.93 23.42
CA ALA A 28 -1.30 7.24 23.83
C ALA A 28 -0.95 7.62 25.27
N ARG A 29 -0.66 6.65 26.15
CA ARG A 29 -0.20 6.92 27.53
C ARG A 29 1.26 7.36 27.62
N TYR A 30 2.07 7.05 26.61
CA TYR A 30 3.52 7.31 26.60
C TYR A 30 3.93 8.44 25.65
N SER A 31 3.05 8.86 24.74
CA SER A 31 3.30 10.00 23.86
C SER A 31 3.05 11.31 24.60
N GLU A 32 4.08 12.14 24.79
CA GLU A 32 3.89 13.49 25.31
C GLU A 32 3.03 14.31 24.34
N ALA A 33 1.92 14.86 24.86
CA ALA A 33 0.96 15.62 24.07
C ALA A 33 1.54 17.00 23.76
N THR A 34 2.03 17.19 22.54
CA THR A 34 2.28 18.53 22.00
C THR A 34 0.93 19.20 21.72
N GLU A 35 0.76 20.46 22.13
CA GLU A 35 -0.44 21.27 21.84
C GLU A 35 -0.62 21.45 20.34
N VAL A 36 -1.75 21.00 19.78
CA VAL A 36 -2.01 20.97 18.32
C VAL A 36 -3.51 21.15 18.03
N PRO A 37 -3.91 21.76 16.88
CA PRO A 37 -5.29 22.15 16.57
C PRO A 37 -6.26 20.97 16.42
N SER A 38 -7.55 21.28 16.41
CA SER A 38 -8.65 20.31 16.26
C SER A 38 -8.74 19.70 14.85
N GLY A 39 -9.11 18.42 14.78
CA GLY A 39 -10.15 18.00 13.83
C GLY A 39 -9.83 16.90 12.81
N VAL A 40 -9.15 15.80 13.18
CA VAL A 40 -9.20 14.57 12.37
C VAL A 40 -9.65 13.34 13.19
N ASP A 41 -10.88 12.89 12.95
CA ASP A 41 -11.36 11.58 13.44
C ASP A 41 -10.91 10.48 12.46
N ILE A 42 -10.05 9.57 12.89
CA ILE A 42 -9.60 8.39 12.13
C ILE A 42 -10.47 7.19 12.48
N LEU A 43 -11.15 6.63 11.50
CA LEU A 43 -11.88 5.37 11.66
C LEU A 43 -11.01 4.24 11.11
N TRP A 44 -10.35 3.48 12.00
CA TRP A 44 -9.56 2.31 11.63
C TRP A 44 -10.38 1.02 11.77
N LEU A 45 -10.89 0.56 10.63
CA LEU A 45 -11.83 -0.56 10.55
C LEU A 45 -11.16 -1.83 10.08
N GLN A 46 -11.54 -2.96 10.67
CA GLN A 46 -11.18 -4.30 10.18
C GLN A 46 -12.24 -4.87 9.22
N ALA A 47 -13.52 -4.55 9.45
CA ALA A 47 -14.63 -5.03 8.64
C ALA A 47 -15.69 -3.91 8.49
N PRO A 48 -15.55 -3.00 7.51
CA PRO A 48 -16.39 -1.80 7.40
C PRO A 48 -17.88 -2.10 7.20
N GLU A 49 -18.23 -3.27 6.67
CA GLU A 49 -19.61 -3.68 6.36
C GLU A 49 -20.52 -3.79 7.61
N MET A 50 -19.92 -3.93 8.80
CA MET A 50 -20.64 -4.00 10.07
C MET A 50 -21.02 -2.61 10.64
N ILE A 51 -20.57 -1.52 10.02
CA ILE A 51 -20.79 -0.16 10.50
C ILE A 51 -21.50 0.65 9.41
N ARG A 52 -22.72 1.12 9.68
CA ARG A 52 -23.33 2.18 8.86
C ARG A 52 -22.51 3.47 9.06
N LEU A 53 -21.55 3.70 8.17
CA LEU A 53 -20.73 4.91 8.19
C LEU A 53 -21.56 6.11 7.71
N PRO A 54 -21.51 7.26 8.39
CA PRO A 54 -22.10 8.49 7.88
C PRO A 54 -21.40 8.91 6.57
N ASP A 55 -22.19 9.31 5.58
CA ASP A 55 -21.82 9.79 4.25
C ASP A 55 -21.00 8.85 3.33
N ALA A 56 -21.75 8.18 2.44
CA ALA A 56 -21.24 7.42 1.30
C ALA A 56 -20.73 8.30 0.13
N ALA A 57 -20.88 9.63 0.21
CA ALA A 57 -20.57 10.55 -0.90
C ALA A 57 -19.11 11.03 -0.95
N ALA A 58 -18.32 10.80 0.09
CA ALA A 58 -16.95 11.29 0.17
C ALA A 58 -15.95 10.24 -0.38
N GLY A 59 -14.89 10.66 -1.07
CA GLY A 59 -13.93 9.78 -1.76
C GLY A 59 -13.04 8.93 -0.84
N ILE A 60 -12.14 8.12 -1.41
CA ILE A 60 -11.14 7.34 -0.65
C ILE A 60 -10.36 8.28 0.28
N GLY A 61 -10.27 7.94 1.57
CA GLY A 61 -9.56 8.76 2.58
C GLY A 61 -10.19 10.11 2.95
N SER A 62 -11.32 10.50 2.37
CA SER A 62 -12.04 11.73 2.71
C SER A 62 -13.40 11.37 3.25
N ALA A 63 -13.68 11.72 4.49
CA ALA A 63 -15.02 12.09 4.89
C ALA A 63 -15.03 13.61 5.05
N GLY A 64 -16.09 14.26 4.58
CA GLY A 64 -16.36 15.65 4.93
C GLY A 64 -16.22 15.86 6.44
N ASP A 65 -15.88 17.08 6.86
CA ASP A 65 -15.87 17.50 8.27
C ASP A 65 -14.68 17.06 9.13
N GLY A 66 -13.52 16.79 8.51
CA GLY A 66 -12.31 16.47 9.28
C GLY A 66 -12.36 15.05 9.84
N ARG A 67 -12.77 14.09 9.00
CA ARG A 67 -12.74 12.68 9.32
C ARG A 67 -12.00 11.92 8.22
N MET A 68 -11.14 10.99 8.62
CA MET A 68 -10.44 10.08 7.72
C MET A 68 -10.91 8.66 8.02
N ILE A 69 -11.53 8.00 7.05
CA ILE A 69 -11.99 6.61 7.21
C ILE A 69 -10.99 5.70 6.50
N LEU A 70 -10.34 4.82 7.26
CA LEU A 70 -9.38 3.85 6.76
C LEU A 70 -10.06 2.49 6.54
N ASN A 71 -9.65 1.82 5.47
CA ASN A 71 -10.12 0.51 5.05
C ASN A 71 -11.63 0.50 4.77
N ARG A 72 -12.19 1.63 4.33
CA ARG A 72 -13.64 1.79 4.14
C ARG A 72 -14.22 0.87 3.06
N HIS A 73 -13.40 0.51 2.08
CA HIS A 73 -13.74 -0.38 0.96
C HIS A 73 -13.02 -1.72 1.05
N ALA A 74 -12.47 -2.04 2.23
CA ALA A 74 -11.81 -3.31 2.47
C ALA A 74 -12.83 -4.45 2.37
N GLY A 75 -12.55 -5.42 1.50
CA GLY A 75 -13.33 -6.65 1.45
C GLY A 75 -13.03 -7.55 2.66
N PRO A 76 -13.92 -8.51 2.97
CA PRO A 76 -13.69 -9.54 3.98
C PRO A 76 -12.71 -10.58 3.43
N TRP A 77 -11.43 -10.20 3.34
CA TRP A 77 -10.41 -11.03 2.71
C TRP A 77 -10.02 -12.21 3.61
N SER A 78 -10.42 -13.42 3.20
CA SER A 78 -9.84 -14.66 3.72
C SER A 78 -8.50 -14.96 3.02
N GLY A 79 -7.66 -15.81 3.61
CA GLY A 79 -6.38 -16.20 3.01
C GLY A 79 -6.50 -16.58 1.52
N PRO A 80 -7.39 -17.52 1.14
CA PRO A 80 -7.59 -17.88 -0.26
C PRO A 80 -8.11 -16.73 -1.15
N ALA A 81 -9.16 -16.02 -0.74
CA ALA A 81 -9.76 -14.94 -1.53
C ALA A 81 -8.80 -13.75 -1.72
N MET A 82 -8.00 -13.44 -0.69
CA MET A 82 -6.93 -12.46 -0.75
C MET A 82 -5.90 -12.82 -1.82
N ARG A 83 -5.43 -14.07 -1.82
CA ARG A 83 -4.42 -14.52 -2.79
C ARG A 83 -4.97 -14.48 -4.21
N GLU A 84 -6.21 -14.91 -4.42
CA GLU A 84 -6.87 -14.82 -5.72
C GLU A 84 -6.97 -13.38 -6.19
N ARG A 85 -7.41 -12.46 -5.33
CA ARG A 85 -7.46 -11.02 -5.65
C ARG A 85 -6.09 -10.48 -6.05
N LEU A 86 -5.05 -10.74 -5.26
CA LEU A 86 -3.70 -10.30 -5.56
C LEU A 86 -3.18 -10.87 -6.89
N ARG A 87 -3.51 -12.12 -7.23
CA ARG A 87 -3.17 -12.74 -8.53
C ARG A 87 -3.88 -12.11 -9.71
N LEU A 88 -5.15 -11.72 -9.55
CA LEU A 88 -5.87 -10.97 -10.59
C LEU A 88 -5.16 -9.66 -10.95
N TRP A 89 -4.45 -9.06 -10.00
CA TRP A 89 -3.60 -7.88 -10.19
C TRP A 89 -2.16 -8.20 -10.64
N GLY A 90 -1.87 -9.47 -10.96
CA GLY A 90 -0.55 -9.92 -11.39
C GLY A 90 0.52 -9.86 -10.31
N LEU A 91 0.15 -9.80 -9.03
CA LEU A 91 1.12 -9.73 -7.93
C LEU A 91 1.63 -11.14 -7.58
N PRO A 92 2.94 -11.29 -7.27
CA PRO A 92 3.51 -12.57 -6.88
C PRO A 92 3.08 -12.94 -5.46
N VAL A 93 2.43 -14.08 -5.31
CA VAL A 93 1.83 -14.52 -4.04
C VAL A 93 2.19 -15.96 -3.76
N MET A 94 2.64 -16.25 -2.53
CA MET A 94 3.02 -17.59 -2.13
C MET A 94 1.77 -18.47 -1.89
N ASP A 95 1.70 -19.64 -2.52
CA ASP A 95 0.54 -20.56 -2.47
C ASP A 95 0.30 -21.18 -1.09
N ARG A 96 1.36 -21.35 -0.30
CA ARG A 96 1.32 -21.76 1.10
C ARG A 96 2.16 -20.79 1.90
N ALA A 97 1.75 -20.44 3.11
CA ALA A 97 2.70 -19.97 4.12
C ALA A 97 3.65 -21.14 4.35
N ALA A 98 4.76 -21.17 3.62
CA ALA A 98 5.71 -22.27 3.64
C ALA A 98 6.50 -22.19 4.95
N TRP A 99 5.85 -22.59 6.04
CA TRP A 99 6.48 -22.93 7.30
C TRP A 99 7.04 -24.37 7.25
N ASP A 100 6.41 -25.25 6.46
CA ASP A 100 6.69 -26.70 6.50
C ASP A 100 7.44 -27.26 5.29
N ALA A 101 7.69 -26.43 4.28
CA ALA A 101 8.53 -26.80 3.15
C ALA A 101 9.54 -25.68 2.97
N GLU A 102 10.82 -26.01 3.12
CA GLU A 102 11.88 -25.16 2.60
C GLU A 102 11.46 -24.69 1.20
N PRO A 103 11.66 -23.40 0.86
CA PRO A 103 11.56 -23.01 -0.54
C PRO A 103 12.47 -24.00 -1.27
N ARG A 104 11.92 -24.82 -2.16
CA ARG A 104 12.75 -25.69 -2.97
C ARG A 104 13.80 -24.77 -3.54
N SER A 105 15.02 -24.95 -3.06
CA SER A 105 16.22 -24.38 -3.59
C SER A 105 16.18 -24.81 -5.03
N ASP A 106 15.73 -23.91 -5.90
CA ASP A 106 16.24 -23.92 -7.24
C ASP A 106 17.76 -23.89 -7.02
N PRO A 107 18.51 -24.93 -7.38
CA PRO A 107 19.93 -25.03 -7.06
C PRO A 107 20.74 -23.88 -7.67
N SER A 108 20.13 -23.07 -8.55
CA SER A 108 20.67 -21.80 -9.06
C SER A 108 20.54 -20.60 -8.10
N CYS A 109 19.67 -20.67 -7.08
CA CYS A 109 19.39 -19.57 -6.16
C CYS A 109 20.22 -19.74 -4.87
N SER A 110 21.48 -19.30 -4.90
CA SER A 110 22.44 -19.39 -3.78
C SER A 110 22.19 -18.36 -2.64
N GLY A 111 21.01 -17.74 -2.58
CA GLY A 111 20.71 -16.60 -1.70
C GLY A 111 19.85 -16.98 -0.48
N PHE A 112 20.19 -16.45 0.70
CA PHE A 112 19.35 -16.56 1.90
C PHE A 112 17.99 -15.88 1.68
N VAL A 113 16.89 -16.61 1.90
CA VAL A 113 15.55 -16.02 1.84
C VAL A 113 15.32 -15.11 3.03
N ARG A 114 15.05 -13.84 2.77
CA ARG A 114 14.70 -12.85 3.81
C ARG A 114 13.20 -12.70 3.87
N THR A 115 12.66 -12.63 5.08
CA THR A 115 11.28 -12.22 5.31
C THR A 115 11.27 -10.77 5.80
N LEU A 116 10.56 -9.91 5.10
CA LEU A 116 10.40 -8.50 5.40
C LEU A 116 8.94 -8.20 5.70
N CYS A 117 8.70 -7.25 6.58
CA CYS A 117 7.38 -6.67 6.82
C CYS A 117 7.41 -5.19 6.46
N PHE A 118 6.46 -4.76 5.64
CA PHE A 118 6.22 -3.35 5.32
C PHE A 118 4.86 -2.93 5.87
N TRP A 119 4.82 -1.80 6.56
CA TRP A 119 3.59 -1.16 7.00
C TRP A 119 3.27 -0.03 6.04
N VAL A 120 2.05 -0.03 5.52
CA VAL A 120 1.60 0.88 4.47
C VAL A 120 0.47 1.73 4.99
N SER A 121 0.51 3.02 4.67
CA SER A 121 -0.54 4.00 4.94
C SER A 121 -0.56 5.00 3.80
N GLN A 122 -1.73 5.28 3.23
CA GLN A 122 -1.92 6.44 2.35
C GLN A 122 -0.91 6.47 1.18
N LEU A 123 -0.83 5.37 0.43
CA LEU A 123 0.02 5.15 -0.75
C LEU A 123 1.53 5.10 -0.47
N GLU A 124 1.95 5.12 0.80
CA GLU A 124 3.34 5.09 1.20
C GLU A 124 3.62 3.90 2.15
N ALA A 125 4.79 3.29 2.01
CA ALA A 125 5.34 2.48 3.10
C ALA A 125 5.83 3.45 4.18
N VAL A 126 5.31 3.32 5.40
CA VAL A 126 5.67 4.20 6.52
C VAL A 126 6.73 3.59 7.43
N ALA A 127 6.88 2.26 7.36
CA ALA A 127 7.79 1.50 8.19
C ALA A 127 8.17 0.19 7.50
N ALA A 128 9.37 -0.32 7.79
CA ALA A 128 9.81 -1.63 7.34
C ALA A 128 10.66 -2.33 8.40
N ALA A 129 10.63 -3.67 8.39
CA ALA A 129 11.43 -4.48 9.28
C ALA A 129 11.85 -5.80 8.64
N HIS A 130 13.00 -6.31 9.06
CA HIS A 130 13.24 -7.74 9.02
C HIS A 130 12.27 -8.44 9.97
N CYS A 131 11.60 -9.46 9.47
CA CYS A 131 10.61 -10.21 10.21
C CYS A 131 11.10 -11.65 10.39
N SER A 132 11.09 -12.12 11.64
CA SER A 132 11.34 -13.52 11.98
C SER A 132 10.21 -14.04 12.84
N GLN A 133 9.72 -15.24 12.57
CA GLN A 133 8.69 -15.86 13.40
C GLN A 133 9.34 -16.73 14.49
N ALA A 134 8.84 -16.57 15.71
CA ALA A 134 9.15 -17.44 16.83
C ALA A 134 8.45 -18.80 16.65
N PRO A 135 8.94 -19.87 17.29
CA PRO A 135 8.24 -21.16 17.35
C PRO A 135 6.82 -21.07 17.93
N SER A 136 6.56 -20.07 18.78
CA SER A 136 5.24 -19.76 19.34
C SER A 136 4.26 -19.12 18.35
N GLY A 137 4.70 -18.85 17.11
CA GLY A 137 3.91 -18.17 16.08
C GLY A 137 3.95 -16.63 16.13
N SER A 138 4.54 -16.05 17.18
CA SER A 138 4.71 -14.59 17.29
C SER A 138 5.79 -14.07 16.35
N TYR A 139 5.63 -12.85 15.83
CA TYR A 139 6.64 -12.21 14.99
C TYR A 139 7.54 -11.27 15.78
N PHE A 140 8.84 -11.33 15.49
CA PHE A 140 9.83 -10.35 15.90
C PHE A 140 10.16 -9.45 14.71
N TYR A 141 10.25 -8.15 15.00
CA TYR A 141 10.52 -7.12 14.00
C TYR A 141 11.79 -6.37 14.37
N ARG A 142 12.79 -6.42 13.48
CA ARG A 142 13.99 -5.58 13.56
C ARG A 142 13.85 -4.46 12.53
N PRO A 143 13.79 -3.17 12.95
CA PRO A 143 13.63 -2.05 12.03
C PRO A 143 14.66 -2.07 10.89
N LEU A 144 14.22 -1.70 9.69
CA LEU A 144 15.04 -1.60 8.49
C LEU A 144 15.01 -0.15 8.01
N ASN A 145 15.90 0.72 8.48
CA ASN A 145 15.76 2.18 8.26
C ASN A 145 16.09 2.65 6.83
N ASP A 146 16.84 1.85 6.08
CA ASP A 146 17.30 2.11 4.71
C ASP A 146 16.35 1.51 3.65
N TRP A 147 15.13 1.13 4.03
CA TRP A 147 14.16 0.48 3.14
C TRP A 147 13.80 1.32 1.90
N ALA A 148 13.96 2.64 1.97
CA ALA A 148 13.67 3.57 0.88
C ALA A 148 14.72 3.53 -0.25
N GLN A 149 15.80 2.77 -0.08
CA GLN A 149 16.86 2.61 -1.07
C GLN A 149 16.77 1.23 -1.75
N ALA A 150 17.43 1.08 -2.90
CA ALA A 150 17.67 -0.25 -3.44
C ALA A 150 18.46 -1.10 -2.41
N PRO A 151 18.15 -2.40 -2.27
CA PRO A 151 17.21 -3.19 -3.07
C PRO A 151 15.76 -3.17 -2.55
N TYR A 152 15.48 -2.54 -1.41
CA TYR A 152 14.21 -2.66 -0.69
C TYR A 152 13.07 -1.82 -1.23
N LEU A 153 13.38 -0.72 -1.95
CA LEU A 153 12.38 0.17 -2.51
C LEU A 153 11.37 -0.55 -3.41
N ARG A 154 11.82 -1.52 -4.23
CA ARG A 154 10.92 -2.35 -5.06
C ARG A 154 9.93 -3.15 -4.22
N LEU A 155 10.37 -3.65 -3.06
CA LEU A 155 9.56 -4.45 -2.14
C LEU A 155 8.56 -3.58 -1.39
N ALA A 156 8.97 -2.36 -1.01
CA ALA A 156 8.06 -1.35 -0.46
C ALA A 156 6.93 -1.03 -1.44
N ARG A 157 7.25 -0.83 -2.73
CA ARG A 157 6.24 -0.59 -3.78
C ARG A 157 5.35 -1.81 -4.02
N LEU A 158 5.89 -3.02 -3.97
CA LEU A 158 5.11 -4.25 -4.02
C LEU A 158 4.12 -4.33 -2.85
N ALA A 159 4.54 -3.95 -1.64
CA ALA A 159 3.68 -3.89 -0.47
C ALA A 159 2.54 -2.87 -0.65
N VAL A 160 2.85 -1.66 -1.13
CA VAL A 160 1.83 -0.65 -1.45
C VAL A 160 0.82 -1.22 -2.45
N ARG A 161 1.27 -1.78 -3.58
CA ARG A 161 0.39 -2.39 -4.58
C ARG A 161 -0.51 -3.48 -3.99
N ALA A 162 0.01 -4.31 -3.07
CA ALA A 162 -0.74 -5.37 -2.43
C ALA A 162 -1.89 -4.84 -1.55
N VAL A 163 -1.61 -3.80 -0.75
CA VAL A 163 -2.61 -3.16 0.12
C VAL A 163 -3.75 -2.56 -0.73
N TYR A 164 -3.41 -1.82 -1.79
CA TYR A 164 -4.41 -1.19 -2.65
C TYR A 164 -5.15 -2.16 -3.59
N ALA A 165 -4.51 -3.25 -4.04
CA ALA A 165 -5.19 -4.32 -4.78
C ALA A 165 -6.33 -4.98 -3.98
N LEU A 166 -6.21 -4.94 -2.65
CA LEU A 166 -7.20 -5.41 -1.69
C LEU A 166 -8.18 -4.31 -1.24
N GLY A 167 -8.10 -3.10 -1.79
CA GLY A 167 -8.97 -1.98 -1.38
C GLY A 167 -8.74 -1.51 0.06
N LEU A 168 -7.55 -1.77 0.61
CA LEU A 168 -7.13 -1.28 1.91
C LEU A 168 -6.49 0.11 1.76
N ASP A 169 -6.73 0.99 2.72
CA ASP A 169 -6.04 2.28 2.85
C ASP A 169 -4.76 2.13 3.69
N THR A 170 -4.74 1.12 4.58
CA THR A 170 -3.61 0.79 5.43
C THR A 170 -3.52 -0.72 5.68
N GLY A 171 -2.29 -1.23 5.85
CA GLY A 171 -2.06 -2.62 6.21
C GLY A 171 -0.58 -2.96 6.37
N ALA A 172 -0.30 -4.14 6.93
CA ALA A 172 1.02 -4.74 6.91
C ALA A 172 1.12 -5.80 5.82
N VAL A 173 2.25 -5.83 5.13
CA VAL A 173 2.55 -6.81 4.09
C VAL A 173 3.82 -7.53 4.45
N MET A 174 3.70 -8.85 4.62
CA MET A 174 4.85 -9.73 4.78
C MET A 174 5.27 -10.25 3.41
N LEU A 175 6.53 -10.01 3.08
CA LEU A 175 7.16 -10.41 1.82
C LEU A 175 8.31 -11.37 2.11
N ARG A 176 8.48 -12.37 1.25
CA ARG A 176 9.73 -13.11 1.12
C ARG A 176 10.47 -12.58 -0.10
N CYS A 177 11.77 -12.41 0.03
CA CYS A 177 12.63 -12.10 -1.09
C CYS A 177 13.87 -12.99 -1.06
N CYS A 178 14.30 -13.40 -2.24
CA CYS A 178 15.63 -13.94 -2.44
C CYS A 178 16.50 -12.79 -2.96
N PRO A 179 17.64 -12.48 -2.32
CA PRO A 179 18.59 -11.56 -2.92
C PRO A 179 19.12 -12.23 -4.19
N ALA A 180 18.58 -11.84 -5.35
CA ALA A 180 19.19 -12.16 -6.62
C ALA A 180 20.59 -11.52 -6.65
N ALA A 181 21.58 -12.24 -7.19
CA ALA A 181 22.87 -11.65 -7.51
C ALA A 181 22.64 -10.38 -8.32
N GLU A 182 23.30 -9.29 -7.91
CA GLU A 182 23.23 -8.00 -8.60
C GLU A 182 23.31 -8.23 -10.11
N GLN A 183 22.26 -7.85 -10.84
CA GLN A 183 22.33 -7.77 -12.29
C GLN A 183 22.84 -6.37 -12.63
N PRO A 184 24.14 -6.22 -12.96
CA PRO A 184 24.60 -4.95 -13.51
C PRO A 184 23.86 -4.76 -14.85
N ASP A 185 23.43 -3.52 -15.12
CA ASP A 185 22.79 -3.07 -16.36
C ASP A 185 21.30 -3.37 -16.59
N THR A 186 20.45 -3.28 -15.57
CA THR A 186 19.01 -3.08 -15.81
C THR A 186 18.66 -1.59 -15.93
N PRO A 187 17.88 -1.17 -16.95
CA PRO A 187 17.45 0.23 -17.10
C PRO A 187 16.75 0.75 -15.84
N ALA A 188 16.88 2.04 -15.55
CA ALA A 188 16.47 2.73 -14.31
C ALA A 188 14.98 2.68 -13.90
N GLY A 189 14.16 1.82 -14.50
CA GLY A 189 12.80 1.48 -14.04
C GLY A 189 12.56 -0.02 -13.82
N VAL A 190 13.51 -0.89 -14.19
CA VAL A 190 13.42 -2.35 -13.99
C VAL A 190 13.88 -2.74 -12.58
N LEU A 191 14.77 -1.97 -11.97
CA LEU A 191 15.27 -2.18 -10.60
C LEU A 191 14.18 -2.05 -9.52
N GLU A 192 13.04 -1.46 -9.88
CA GLU A 192 11.94 -1.16 -8.97
C GLU A 192 10.74 -2.11 -9.13
N GLU A 193 10.85 -3.11 -10.02
CA GLU A 193 9.86 -4.18 -10.21
C GLU A 193 10.17 -5.40 -9.34
N PRO A 194 9.15 -6.20 -8.92
CA PRO A 194 9.39 -7.46 -8.22
C PRO A 194 10.29 -8.39 -9.02
N HIS A 195 11.33 -8.92 -8.37
CA HIS A 195 12.26 -9.87 -8.96
C HIS A 195 11.73 -11.30 -8.82
N PRO A 196 12.19 -12.25 -9.67
CA PRO A 196 11.97 -13.67 -9.44
C PRO A 196 12.40 -14.06 -8.01
N GLY A 197 11.50 -14.68 -7.26
CA GLY A 197 11.72 -15.04 -5.85
C GLY A 197 11.17 -14.03 -4.84
N ASP A 198 10.73 -12.85 -5.27
CA ASP A 198 9.92 -11.95 -4.44
C ASP A 198 8.48 -12.47 -4.41
N ALA A 199 7.91 -12.64 -3.21
CA ALA A 199 6.55 -13.14 -3.05
C ALA A 199 5.86 -12.54 -1.82
N ILE A 200 4.59 -12.16 -2.00
CA ILE A 200 3.69 -11.79 -0.90
C ILE A 200 3.32 -13.06 -0.13
N VAL A 201 3.63 -13.06 1.16
CA VAL A 201 3.29 -14.14 2.09
C VAL A 201 1.93 -13.88 2.71
N ARG A 202 1.70 -12.66 3.19
CA ARG A 202 0.53 -12.29 3.98
C ARG A 202 0.28 -10.80 3.86
N VAL A 203 -0.99 -10.40 3.83
CA VAL A 203 -1.42 -9.02 4.04
C VAL A 203 -2.35 -8.99 5.25
N GLU A 204 -2.15 -8.02 6.13
CA GLU A 204 -2.93 -7.82 7.35
C GLU A 204 -3.48 -6.39 7.37
N PRO A 205 -4.81 -6.19 7.33
CA PRO A 205 -5.41 -4.85 7.39
C PRO A 205 -5.11 -4.11 8.70
N VAL A 206 -5.02 -4.86 9.80
CA VAL A 206 -4.79 -4.36 11.16
C VAL A 206 -3.86 -5.32 11.91
N PRO A 207 -2.54 -5.30 11.65
CA PRO A 207 -1.60 -6.16 12.38
C PRO A 207 -1.60 -5.82 13.89
N ALA A 208 -1.60 -6.83 14.74
CA ALA A 208 -1.45 -6.65 16.19
C ALA A 208 -0.74 -7.87 16.82
N PRO A 209 0.20 -7.67 17.79
CA PRO A 209 0.69 -6.38 18.28
C PRO A 209 1.76 -5.75 17.37
N LEU A 210 1.70 -4.43 17.19
CA LEU A 210 2.72 -3.61 16.53
C LEU A 210 3.87 -3.18 17.47
N PRO A 211 5.09 -2.97 16.95
CA PRO A 211 6.11 -2.22 17.67
C PRO A 211 5.72 -0.74 17.86
N ALA A 212 6.22 -0.07 18.91
CA ALA A 212 5.93 1.35 19.18
C ALA A 212 6.34 2.28 18.01
N TRP A 213 7.53 2.07 17.45
CA TRP A 213 8.06 2.83 16.31
C TRP A 213 7.18 2.72 15.05
N VAL A 214 6.42 1.63 14.88
CA VAL A 214 5.44 1.50 13.79
C VAL A 214 4.20 2.35 14.07
N LEU A 215 3.74 2.39 15.32
CA LEU A 215 2.61 3.24 15.71
C LEU A 215 2.94 4.73 15.53
N GLU A 216 4.16 5.14 15.90
CA GLU A 216 4.67 6.50 15.65
C GLU A 216 4.66 6.83 14.16
N SER A 217 5.12 5.90 13.32
CA SER A 217 5.14 6.06 11.86
C SER A 217 3.73 6.22 11.27
N TYR A 218 2.75 5.44 11.75
CA TYR A 218 1.35 5.60 11.37
C TYR A 218 0.78 6.95 11.83
N ALA A 219 1.01 7.33 13.08
CA ALA A 219 0.53 8.61 13.62
C ALA A 219 1.10 9.80 12.83
N ALA A 220 2.40 9.77 12.51
CA ALA A 220 3.05 10.79 11.70
C ALA A 220 2.48 10.85 10.28
N SER A 221 2.27 9.70 9.63
CA SER A 221 1.64 9.62 8.30
C SER A 221 0.24 10.24 8.30
N TRP A 222 -0.58 9.93 9.31
CA TRP A 222 -1.93 10.47 9.42
C TRP A 222 -1.94 11.97 9.72
N ALA A 223 -1.02 12.45 10.55
CA ALA A 223 -0.86 13.87 10.82
C ALA A 223 -0.43 14.65 9.56
N LYS A 224 0.48 14.10 8.75
CA LYS A 224 0.87 14.67 7.45
C LYS A 224 -0.34 14.83 6.54
N VAL A 225 -1.12 13.75 6.33
CA VAL A 225 -2.32 13.79 5.47
C VAL A 225 -3.38 14.75 6.01
N ALA A 226 -3.59 14.80 7.33
CA ALA A 226 -4.47 15.77 7.96
C ALA A 226 -4.07 17.22 7.64
N ALA A 227 -2.77 17.54 7.77
CA ALA A 227 -2.25 18.87 7.49
C ALA A 227 -2.36 19.23 5.99
N GLU A 228 -2.11 18.28 5.09
CA GLU A 228 -2.26 18.46 3.64
C GLU A 228 -3.73 18.73 3.26
N GLN A 229 -4.68 17.97 3.82
CA GLN A 229 -6.11 18.18 3.61
C GLN A 229 -6.56 19.55 4.12
N GLN A 230 -6.11 19.95 5.31
CA GLN A 230 -6.44 21.27 5.86
C GLN A 230 -5.87 22.40 5.00
N SER A 231 -4.64 22.25 4.52
CA SER A 231 -4.00 23.21 3.61
C SER A 231 -4.72 23.31 2.27
N ALA A 232 -5.15 22.17 1.72
CA ALA A 232 -5.94 22.13 0.48
C ALA A 232 -7.29 22.83 0.63
N ARG A 233 -7.98 22.64 1.76
CA ARG A 233 -9.24 23.35 2.07
C ARG A 233 -9.07 24.85 2.26
N ALA A 234 -7.92 25.26 2.80
CA ALA A 234 -7.61 26.68 3.03
C ALA A 234 -7.20 27.43 1.76
N ARG A 235 -6.89 26.73 0.65
CA ARG A 235 -6.52 27.37 -0.62
C ARG A 235 -7.77 27.92 -1.34
N PRO A 236 -7.88 29.25 -1.51
CA PRO A 236 -8.94 29.83 -2.33
C PRO A 236 -8.65 29.56 -3.82
N GLY A 237 -9.60 28.95 -4.52
CA GLY A 237 -9.53 28.74 -5.95
C GLY A 237 -10.59 27.72 -6.42
N PRO A 238 -11.02 27.79 -7.69
CA PRO A 238 -11.89 26.75 -8.24
C PRO A 238 -11.13 25.42 -8.25
N LEU A 239 -11.76 24.37 -7.73
CA LEU A 239 -11.26 23.01 -7.87
C LEU A 239 -11.31 22.64 -9.37
N LEU A 240 -10.17 22.66 -10.04
CA LEU A 240 -10.06 22.21 -11.42
C LEU A 240 -9.90 20.69 -11.41
N MET A 241 -10.93 19.95 -11.83
CA MET A 241 -10.78 18.53 -12.17
C MET A 241 -10.02 18.45 -13.49
N GLY A 242 -8.71 18.23 -13.42
CA GLY A 242 -7.96 17.74 -14.56
C GLY A 242 -8.38 16.29 -14.83
N ILE A 243 -8.96 16.02 -15.99
CA ILE A 243 -9.11 14.64 -16.47
C ILE A 243 -7.81 14.24 -17.16
N ASP A 244 -7.14 13.22 -16.64
CA ASP A 244 -6.06 12.55 -17.37
C ASP A 244 -6.69 11.51 -18.29
N ALA A 245 -6.92 11.89 -19.55
CA ALA A 245 -7.66 11.07 -20.49
C ALA A 245 -6.74 10.01 -21.12
N GLU A 246 -6.69 8.84 -20.48
CA GLU A 246 -6.03 7.65 -21.03
C GLU A 246 -6.97 6.87 -21.97
N LEU A 247 -6.54 6.66 -23.21
CA LEU A 247 -7.35 6.08 -24.28
C LEU A 247 -6.64 4.89 -24.92
N VAL A 248 -7.39 3.84 -25.28
CA VAL A 248 -6.88 2.70 -26.07
C VAL A 248 -7.36 2.76 -27.52
N LEU A 249 -6.49 2.44 -28.47
CA LEU A 249 -6.87 2.33 -29.87
C LEU A 249 -7.41 0.92 -30.17
N HIS A 250 -8.63 0.84 -30.70
CA HIS A 250 -9.28 -0.42 -31.06
C HIS A 250 -9.56 -0.50 -32.57
N ASP A 251 -9.00 -1.53 -33.22
CA ASP A 251 -9.38 -1.90 -34.59
C ASP A 251 -10.67 -2.72 -34.54
N ALA A 252 -11.81 -2.07 -34.79
CA ALA A 252 -13.11 -2.72 -34.76
C ALA A 252 -13.25 -3.84 -35.81
N ARG A 253 -12.59 -3.71 -36.97
CA ARG A 253 -12.66 -4.73 -38.03
C ARG A 253 -11.88 -5.99 -37.63
N ARG A 254 -10.70 -5.81 -37.03
CA ARG A 254 -9.87 -6.94 -36.57
C ARG A 254 -10.20 -7.40 -35.15
N ARG A 255 -11.07 -6.68 -34.43
CA ARG A 255 -11.40 -6.88 -33.01
C ARG A 255 -10.14 -6.97 -32.13
N LYS A 256 -9.19 -6.05 -32.33
CA LYS A 256 -7.89 -6.05 -31.65
C LYS A 256 -7.51 -4.65 -31.17
N LEU A 257 -6.84 -4.59 -30.02
CA LEU A 257 -6.16 -3.38 -29.56
C LEU A 257 -4.92 -3.12 -30.40
N ILE A 258 -4.69 -1.86 -30.75
CA ILE A 258 -3.52 -1.40 -31.48
C ILE A 258 -2.66 -0.58 -30.52
N ALA A 259 -1.33 -0.75 -30.61
CA ALA A 259 -0.41 0.07 -29.83
C ALA A 259 -0.47 1.54 -30.26
N ALA A 260 -0.71 2.45 -29.30
CA ALA A 260 -0.74 3.90 -29.52
C ALA A 260 0.60 4.43 -30.08
N SER A 261 1.72 3.83 -29.67
CA SER A 261 3.07 4.13 -30.21
C SER A 261 3.23 3.98 -31.72
N ARG A 262 2.28 3.34 -32.42
CA ARG A 262 2.27 3.31 -33.89
C ARG A 262 1.83 4.62 -34.53
N PHE A 263 1.15 5.47 -33.77
CA PHE A 263 0.50 6.70 -34.26
C PHE A 263 0.94 7.94 -33.50
N LEU A 264 1.38 7.79 -32.24
CA LEU A 264 1.75 8.90 -31.39
C LEU A 264 3.21 8.81 -30.92
N PRO A 265 3.88 9.96 -30.78
CA PRO A 265 5.17 10.03 -30.12
C PRO A 265 5.06 9.65 -28.63
N ARG A 266 6.19 9.44 -27.96
CA ARG A 266 6.21 9.16 -26.50
C ARG A 266 5.99 10.40 -25.62
N GLY A 267 5.98 11.59 -26.21
CA GLY A 267 5.83 12.85 -25.49
C GLY A 267 5.33 13.97 -26.39
N GLY A 268 5.05 15.12 -25.79
CA GLY A 268 4.33 16.23 -26.41
C GLY A 268 2.88 16.30 -25.93
N ARG A 269 2.09 17.18 -26.52
CA ARG A 269 0.68 17.44 -26.15
C ARG A 269 -0.23 16.21 -26.29
N ALA A 270 0.13 15.31 -27.21
CA ALA A 270 -0.49 13.99 -27.35
C ALA A 270 0.63 12.96 -27.40
N GLY A 271 0.62 12.03 -26.45
CA GLY A 271 1.67 11.05 -26.25
C GLY A 271 1.13 9.63 -26.20
N CYS A 272 2.05 8.68 -26.09
CA CYS A 272 1.73 7.31 -25.71
C CYS A 272 2.40 6.96 -24.39
N ASP A 273 1.65 6.29 -23.53
CA ASP A 273 2.11 5.90 -22.20
C ASP A 273 2.46 4.40 -22.14
N ALA A 274 3.42 4.09 -21.27
CA ALA A 274 4.01 2.77 -21.12
C ALA A 274 3.22 1.91 -20.14
N VAL A 275 2.79 0.73 -20.59
CA VAL A 275 2.15 -0.28 -19.75
C VAL A 275 2.93 -1.58 -19.86
N ARG A 276 3.18 -2.24 -18.73
CA ARG A 276 3.93 -3.51 -18.70
C ARG A 276 2.96 -4.69 -18.64
N ILE A 277 2.95 -5.49 -19.71
CA ILE A 277 2.06 -6.67 -19.84
C ILE A 277 2.93 -7.92 -19.96
N GLY A 278 2.87 -8.81 -18.97
CA GLY A 278 3.65 -10.05 -18.95
C GLY A 278 5.17 -9.81 -18.96
N GLY A 279 5.65 -8.85 -18.16
CA GLY A 279 7.08 -8.50 -18.06
C GLY A 279 7.65 -7.73 -19.25
N ARG A 280 6.85 -7.40 -20.27
CA ARG A 280 7.28 -6.61 -21.43
C ARG A 280 6.63 -5.23 -21.39
N VAL A 281 7.44 -4.19 -21.56
CA VAL A 281 6.95 -2.81 -21.71
C VAL A 281 6.31 -2.68 -23.09
N ARG A 282 5.09 -2.15 -23.13
CA ARG A 282 4.34 -1.83 -24.34
C ARG A 282 3.81 -0.42 -24.21
N PHE A 283 3.43 0.19 -25.32
CA PHE A 283 2.84 1.53 -25.32
C PHE A 283 1.44 1.50 -25.96
N PRO A 284 0.45 0.86 -25.31
CA PRO A 284 -0.90 0.73 -25.83
C PRO A 284 -1.80 1.93 -25.55
N LEU A 285 -1.45 2.78 -24.58
CA LEU A 285 -2.27 3.92 -24.16
C LEU A 285 -1.87 5.19 -24.92
N MET A 286 -2.88 5.96 -25.32
CA MET A 286 -2.79 7.34 -25.76
C MET A 286 -3.13 8.25 -24.58
N GLU A 287 -2.33 9.29 -24.39
CA GLU A 287 -2.50 10.29 -23.33
C GLU A 287 -2.59 11.68 -23.98
N LEU A 288 -3.55 12.48 -23.53
CA LEU A 288 -3.66 13.89 -23.90
C LEU A 288 -3.20 14.75 -22.74
N ARG A 289 -2.12 15.51 -22.95
CA ARG A 289 -1.51 16.35 -21.92
C ARG A 289 -1.95 17.80 -22.11
N PRO A 290 -2.49 18.45 -21.07
CA PRO A 290 -2.80 19.87 -21.14
C PRO A 290 -1.52 20.71 -21.31
N ASP A 291 -1.69 21.93 -21.85
CA ASP A 291 -0.61 22.92 -22.02
C ASP A 291 -0.22 23.59 -20.70
#